data_AF-A0A3M1ICL4-F1
#
_entry.id   AF-A0A3M1ICL4-F1
#
_cell.length_a   1.000
_cell.length_b   1.000
_cell.length_c   1.000
_cell.angle_alpha   90.00
_cell.angle_beta   90.00
_cell.angle_gamma   90.00
#
_symmetry.space_group_name_H-M   'P 1'
#
loop_
_entity.id
_entity.type
_entity.pdbx_description
1 polymer ?
#
loop_
_entity_poly.entity_id
_entity_poly.type
_entity_poly.pdbx_seq_one_letter_code
_entity_poly.pdbx_strand_id
1 'polypeptide(L)' 'MLVATIESLSVKGRKVPDAVLAELRKQNLARDFYASQEGVQLVQKLEAIRVEDGRLTIVPRQRP' A
#
# COMPACT_ATOMS: atom_id res chain seq x y z
N MET A 1 -8.69 -9.05 0.61
CA MET A 1 -8.25 -7.96 1.49
C MET A 1 -6.91 -7.47 0.99
N LEU A 2 -6.83 -6.19 0.61
CA LEU A 2 -5.63 -5.49 0.16
C LEU A 2 -4.81 -5.20 1.41
N VAL A 3 -3.57 -5.63 1.38
CA VAL A 3 -2.61 -5.40 2.46
C VAL A 3 -1.49 -4.56 1.86
N ALA A 4 -1.29 -3.36 2.40
CA ALA A 4 -0.21 -2.47 2.03
C ALA A 4 0.68 -2.23 3.26
N THR A 5 1.97 -2.50 3.12
CA THR A 5 2.96 -2.41 4.20
C THR A 5 4.11 -1.50 3.79
N ILE A 6 4.73 -0.82 4.76
CA ILE A 6 5.90 0.03 4.50
C ILE A 6 7.15 -0.83 4.31
N GLU A 7 7.75 -0.76 3.13
CA GLU A 7 9.06 -1.37 2.89
C GLU A 7 10.21 -0.51 3.44
N SER A 8 10.18 0.80 3.18
CA SER A 8 11.18 1.75 3.69
C SER A 8 10.57 3.12 3.97
N LEU A 9 11.16 3.83 4.94
CA LEU A 9 10.76 5.19 5.31
C LEU A 9 11.99 6.03 5.61
N SER A 10 12.01 7.25 5.07
CA SER A 10 13.04 8.24 5.37
C SER A 10 12.43 9.60 5.70
N VAL A 11 13.05 10.32 6.62
CA VAL A 11 12.65 11.67 7.03
C VAL A 11 13.87 12.56 6.89
N LYS A 12 13.76 13.64 6.08
CA LYS A 12 14.88 14.54 5.74
C LYS A 12 16.10 13.77 5.22
N GLY A 13 15.88 12.74 4.41
CA GLY A 13 16.94 11.89 3.84
C GLY A 13 17.60 10.91 4.81
N ARG A 14 17.15 10.83 6.07
CA ARG A 14 17.65 9.85 7.05
C ARG A 14 16.65 8.73 7.26
N LYS A 15 17.12 7.49 7.31
CA LYS A 15 16.27 6.35 7.67
C LYS A 15 15.73 6.55 9.08
N VAL A 16 14.47 6.18 9.28
CA VAL A 16 13.88 6.11 10.62
C VAL A 16 14.46 4.93 11.39
N PRO A 17 14.48 4.95 12.73
CA PRO A 17 14.92 3.81 13.54
C PRO A 17 14.10 2.55 13.22
N ASP A 18 14.76 1.39 13.24
CA ASP A 18 14.11 0.11 12.89
C ASP A 18 12.92 -0.21 13.80
N ALA A 19 12.98 0.17 15.08
CA ALA A 19 11.86 0.01 16.01
C ALA A 19 10.61 0.80 15.56
N VAL A 20 10.79 2.01 15.03
CA VAL A 20 9.69 2.84 14.51
C VAL A 20 9.13 2.22 13.23
N LEU A 21 10.01 1.79 12.32
CA LEU A 21 9.60 1.12 11.08
C LEU A 21 8.86 -0.20 11.35
N ALA A 22 9.29 -0.96 12.36
CA ALA A 22 8.65 -2.21 12.77
C ALA A 22 7.23 -1.98 13.30
N GLU A 23 6.99 -0.94 14.11
CA GLU A 23 5.64 -0.60 14.55
C GLU A 23 4.73 -0.15 13.39
N LEU A 24 5.26 0.63 12.45
CA LEU A 24 4.49 1.06 11.29
C LEU A 24 4.13 -0.10 10.36
N ARG A 25 5.00 -1.10 10.21
CA ARG A 25 4.75 -2.31 9.40
C ARG A 25 3.62 -3.18 9.95
N LYS A 26 3.29 -3.09 11.23
CA LYS A 26 2.13 -3.80 11.82
C LYS A 26 0.80 -3.23 11.35
N GLN A 27 0.81 -2.04 10.73
CA GLN A 27 -0.40 -1.39 10.25
C GLN A 27 -0.59 -1.65 8.76
N ASN A 28 -1.80 -2.07 8.38
CA ASN A 28 -2.20 -2.06 6.98
C ASN A 28 -2.47 -0.62 6.55
N LEU A 29 -1.60 -0.04 5.73
CA LEU A 29 -1.77 1.33 5.22
C LEU A 29 -3.02 1.48 4.35
N ALA A 30 -3.53 0.39 3.80
CA ALA A 30 -4.77 0.38 3.01
C ALA A 30 -6.02 0.13 3.86
N ARG A 31 -5.95 0.16 5.20
CA ARG A 31 -7.09 -0.13 6.09
C ARG A 31 -8.31 0.74 5.76
N ASP A 32 -8.09 2.03 5.56
CA ASP A 32 -9.19 2.98 5.37
C ASP A 32 -9.67 3.00 3.91
N PHE A 33 -8.94 2.35 2.98
CA PHE A 33 -9.34 2.20 1.59
C PHE A 33 -10.62 1.36 1.42
N TYR A 34 -10.90 0.51 2.40
CA TYR A 34 -12.13 -0.28 2.48
C TYR A 34 -13.31 0.47 3.11
N ALA A 35 -13.09 1.66 3.68
CA ALA A 35 -14.15 2.43 4.32
C ALA A 35 -15.07 3.15 3.33
N SER A 36 -14.65 3.33 2.07
CA SER A 36 -15.47 3.94 1.00
C SER A 36 -15.97 2.89 0.01
N GLN A 37 -17.22 3.02 -0.44
CA GLN A 37 -17.78 2.10 -1.45
C GLN A 37 -16.99 2.15 -2.77
N GLU A 38 -16.48 3.32 -3.14
CA GLU A 38 -15.67 3.52 -4.35
C GLU A 38 -14.31 2.79 -4.26
N GLY A 39 -13.66 2.85 -3.08
CA GLY A 39 -12.39 2.14 -2.84
C GLY A 39 -12.54 0.63 -2.90
N VAL A 40 -13.65 0.10 -2.36
CA VAL A 40 -13.99 -1.33 -2.45
C VAL A 40 -14.16 -1.77 -3.91
N GLN A 41 -14.92 -1.03 -4.71
CA GLN A 41 -15.16 -1.36 -6.12
C GLN A 41 -13.88 -1.32 -6.95
N LEU A 42 -12.99 -0.36 -6.67
CA LEU A 42 -11.71 -0.24 -7.35
C LEU A 42 -10.80 -1.43 -7.02
N VAL A 43 -10.64 -1.78 -5.74
CA VAL A 43 -9.79 -2.92 -5.32
C VAL A 43 -10.30 -4.25 -5.88
N GLN A 44 -11.61 -4.44 -6.01
CA GLN A 44 -12.16 -5.66 -6.61
C GLN A 44 -11.77 -5.85 -8.09
N LYS A 45 -11.43 -4.77 -8.80
CA LYS A 45 -11.03 -4.78 -10.21
C LYS A 45 -9.51 -4.92 -10.38
N LEU A 46 -8.74 -4.76 -9.31
CA LEU A 46 -7.29 -4.70 -9.35
C LEU A 46 -6.65 -5.92 -8.68
N GLU A 47 -5.61 -6.45 -9.32
CA GLU A 47 -4.83 -7.58 -8.83
C GLU A 47 -3.68 -7.09 -7.96
N ALA A 48 -2.98 -6.06 -8.43
CA ALA A 48 -1.90 -5.41 -7.70
C ALA A 48 -1.81 -3.91 -8.04
N ILE A 49 -1.38 -3.11 -7.06
CA ILE A 49 -0.90 -1.75 -7.26
C ILE A 49 0.50 -1.69 -6.65
N ARG A 50 1.49 -1.21 -7.40
CA ARG A 50 2.88 -1.04 -6.94
C ARG A 50 3.30 0.41 -7.13
N VAL A 51 4.05 0.93 -6.15
CA VAL A 51 4.62 2.28 -6.20
C VAL A 51 6.12 2.16 -5.92
N GLU A 52 6.92 2.26 -6.97
CA GLU A 52 8.36 2.03 -6.93
C GLU A 52 9.04 3.12 -7.78
N ASP A 53 10.11 3.74 -7.26
CA ASP A 53 10.89 4.77 -7.98
C ASP A 53 10.07 5.91 -8.60
N GLY A 54 9.02 6.35 -7.90
CA GLY A 54 8.11 7.39 -8.40
C GLY A 54 7.18 6.93 -9.54
N ARG A 55 7.19 5.63 -9.87
CA ARG A 55 6.32 5.00 -10.86
C ARG A 55 5.18 4.26 -10.16
N LEU A 56 3.96 4.50 -10.63
CA LEU A 56 2.77 3.76 -10.25
C LEU A 56 2.50 2.68 -11.31
N THR A 57 2.48 1.42 -10.91
CA THR A 57 2.13 0.27 -11.76
C THR A 57 0.82 -0.34 -11.25
N ILE A 58 -0.19 -0.39 -12.12
CA ILE A 58 -1.51 -0.93 -11.82
C ILE A 58 -1.70 -2.21 -12.63
N VAL A 59 -1.95 -3.33 -11.96
CA VAL A 59 -2.27 -4.63 -12.57
C VAL A 59 -3.76 -4.88 -12.41
N PRO A 60 -4.57 -4.83 -13.48
CA PRO A 60 -5.98 -5.18 -13.40
C PRO A 60 -6.16 -6.69 -13.21
N ARG A 61 -7.20 -7.12 -12.49
CA ARG A 61 -7.61 -8.53 -12.46
C ARG A 61 -8.17 -8.88 -13.83
N GLN A 62 -7.55 -9.82 -14.52
CA GLN A 62 -8.20 -10.47 -15.65
C GLN A 62 -9.35 -11.32 -15.10
N ARG A 63 -10.59 -10.94 -15.40
CA ARG A 63 -11.68 -11.91 -15.34
C ARG A 63 -11.66 -12.69 -16.66
N PRO A 64 -11.77 -14.03 -16.63
CA PRO A 64 -12.06 -14.80 -17.82
C PRO A 64 -13.37 -14.35 -18.46
#